data_AF-A0A7S6MPH3-F1
#
_entry.id   AF-A0A7S6MPH3-F1
#
_cell.length_a   1.000
_cell.length_b   1.000
_cell.length_c   1.000
_cell.angle_alpha   90.00
_cell.angle_beta   90.00
_cell.angle_gamma   90.00
#
_symmetry.space_group_name_H-M   'P 1'
#
loop_
_entity.id
_entity.type
_entity.pdbx_description
1 polymer ?
#
loop_
_entity_poly.entity_id
_entity_poly.type
_entity_poly.pdbx_seq_one_letter_code
_entity_poly.pdbx_strand_id
1 'polypeptide(L)'
;MHKLSDYVLLAADTYFQETGSSELNAHWIAEFFQDCGLQDNYPSQSLINFANLVQKELTRNEEQAAKKTRLYLDKIIDSIK
;
A
#
# COMPACT_ATOMS: atom_id res chain seq x y z
N MET A 1 -11.36 -16.29 8.05
CA MET A 1 -9.96 -15.81 7.97
C MET A 1 -9.87 -14.82 6.82
N HIS A 2 -9.49 -13.58 7.09
CA HIS A 2 -9.10 -12.63 6.03
C HIS A 2 -7.86 -13.15 5.32
N LYS A 3 -7.74 -12.92 4.01
CA LYS A 3 -6.57 -13.34 3.25
C LYS A 3 -5.39 -12.41 3.58
N LEU A 4 -4.17 -12.92 3.44
CA LEU A 4 -2.95 -12.09 3.56
C LEU A 4 -3.00 -10.86 2.64
N SER A 5 -3.58 -11.01 1.44
CA SER A 5 -3.80 -9.89 0.51
C SER A 5 -4.68 -8.78 1.09
N ASP A 6 -5.68 -9.13 1.89
CA ASP A 6 -6.60 -8.17 2.48
C ASP A 6 -5.88 -7.34 3.55
N TYR A 7 -5.00 -7.97 4.34
CA TYR A 7 -4.14 -7.27 5.29
C TYR A 7 -3.10 -6.39 4.60
N VAL A 8 -2.54 -6.82 3.47
CA VAL A 8 -1.59 -6.01 2.69
C VAL A 8 -2.28 -4.75 2.16
N LEU A 9 -3.48 -4.89 1.60
CA LEU A 9 -4.28 -3.75 1.13
C LEU A 9 -4.66 -2.81 2.27
N LEU A 10 -5.16 -3.36 3.37
CA LEU A 10 -5.52 -2.57 4.55
C LEU A 10 -4.32 -1.80 5.10
N ALA A 11 -3.14 -2.43 5.20
CA ALA A 11 -1.93 -1.78 5.68
C ALA A 11 -1.49 -0.64 4.75
N ALA A 12 -1.47 -0.88 3.43
CA ALA A 12 -1.07 0.13 2.45
C ALA A 12 -2.03 1.34 2.46
N ASP A 13 -3.34 1.08 2.49
CA ASP A 13 -4.34 2.15 2.54
C ASP A 13 -4.24 2.94 3.84
N THR A 14 -4.18 2.27 4.99
CA THR A 14 -4.08 2.93 6.31
C THR A 14 -2.80 3.77 6.40
N TYR A 15 -1.65 3.21 5.99
CA TYR A 15 -0.37 3.93 5.99
C TYR A 15 -0.43 5.19 5.15
N PHE A 16 -0.97 5.08 3.93
CA PHE A 16 -1.05 6.23 3.02
C PHE A 16 -2.02 7.30 3.54
N GLN A 17 -3.15 6.90 4.16
CA GLN A 17 -4.07 7.86 4.77
C GLN A 17 -3.46 8.61 5.95
N GLU A 18 -2.65 7.94 6.78
CA GLU A 18 -2.04 8.54 7.96
C GLU A 18 -0.81 9.40 7.65
N THR A 19 0.01 8.99 6.67
CA THR A 19 1.31 9.61 6.41
C THR A 19 1.39 10.39 5.09
N GLY A 20 0.50 10.10 4.14
CA GLY A 20 0.58 10.59 2.77
C GLY A 20 1.80 10.08 1.97
N SER A 21 2.55 9.12 2.51
CA SER A 21 3.80 8.61 1.92
C SER A 21 3.61 7.26 1.23
N SER A 22 4.30 7.04 0.12
CA SER A 22 4.46 5.72 -0.51
C SER A 22 5.72 4.98 -0.03
N GLU A 23 6.61 5.65 0.70
CA GLU A 23 7.79 5.05 1.32
C GLU A 23 7.42 4.52 2.70
N LEU A 24 7.46 3.20 2.89
CA LEU A 24 6.97 2.53 4.09
C LEU A 24 7.91 2.72 5.29
N ASN A 25 7.37 3.22 6.39
CA ASN A 25 8.10 3.36 7.64
C ASN A 25 8.20 2.01 8.38
N ALA A 26 9.42 1.62 8.76
CA ALA A 26 9.70 0.35 9.42
C ALA A 26 9.07 0.21 10.82
N HIS A 27 8.96 1.31 11.57
CA HIS A 27 8.33 1.30 12.89
C HIS A 27 6.81 1.11 12.77
N TRP A 28 6.19 1.87 11.88
CA TRP A 28 4.75 1.80 11.63
C TRP A 28 4.31 0.38 11.21
N ILE A 29 5.02 -0.25 10.27
CA ILE A 29 4.65 -1.59 9.81
C ILE A 29 4.84 -2.66 10.88
N ALA A 30 5.81 -2.47 11.80
CA ALA A 30 6.02 -3.37 12.92
C ALA A 30 4.85 -3.31 13.92
N GLU A 31 4.38 -2.10 14.24
CA GLU A 31 3.21 -1.89 15.10
C GLU A 31 1.95 -2.49 14.47
N PHE A 32 1.67 -2.17 13.20
CA PHE A 32 0.53 -2.73 12.48
C PHE A 32 0.56 -4.28 12.45
N PHE A 33 1.74 -4.87 12.21
CA PHE A 33 1.91 -6.32 12.14
C PHE A 33 1.57 -7.00 13.47
N GLN A 34 1.95 -6.37 14.59
CA GLN A 34 1.65 -6.83 15.94
C GLN A 34 0.16 -6.65 16.27
N ASP A 35 -0.40 -5.46 16.03
CA ASP A 35 -1.77 -5.12 16.39
C ASP A 35 -2.83 -5.95 15.64
N CYS A 36 -2.54 -6.31 14.38
CA CYS A 36 -3.42 -7.16 13.58
C CYS A 36 -3.30 -8.66 13.90
N GLY A 37 -2.42 -9.07 14.82
CA GLY A 37 -2.19 -10.48 15.16
C GLY A 37 -1.75 -11.31 13.94
N LEU A 38 -0.99 -10.71 13.02
CA LEU A 38 -0.59 -11.36 11.77
C LEU A 38 0.30 -12.58 12.01
N GLN A 39 1.05 -12.59 13.11
CA GLN A 39 1.88 -13.72 13.51
C GLN A 39 1.05 -14.93 13.95
N ASP A 40 -0.11 -14.72 14.58
CA ASP A 40 -1.02 -15.79 14.99
C ASP A 40 -1.81 -16.34 13.80
N ASN A 41 -2.24 -15.45 12.90
CA ASN A 41 -3.02 -15.80 11.72
C ASN A 41 -2.17 -16.43 10.61
N TYR A 42 -0.89 -16.02 10.51
CA TYR A 42 0.05 -16.47 9.49
C TYR A 42 1.45 -16.71 10.10
N PRO A 43 1.67 -17.84 10.80
CA PRO A 43 2.92 -18.08 11.55
C PRO A 43 4.18 -18.14 10.68
N SER A 44 4.05 -18.49 9.40
CA SER A 44 5.15 -18.52 8.43
C SER A 44 5.45 -17.16 7.80
N GLN A 45 4.60 -16.16 8.01
CA GLN A 45 4.78 -14.82 7.46
C GLN A 45 5.74 -14.03 8.36
N SER A 46 6.91 -13.68 7.83
CA SER A 46 7.82 -12.76 8.53
C SER A 46 7.37 -11.31 8.35
N LEU A 47 7.68 -10.47 9.34
CA LEU A 47 7.49 -9.02 9.26
C LEU A 47 8.14 -8.44 8.00
N ILE A 48 9.36 -8.89 7.67
CA ILE A 48 10.10 -8.43 6.48
C ILE A 48 9.34 -8.78 5.20
N ASN A 49 8.85 -10.02 5.09
CA ASN A 49 8.09 -10.44 3.90
C ASN A 49 6.77 -9.66 3.79
N PHE A 50 6.10 -9.40 4.91
CA PHE A 50 4.88 -8.59 4.93
C PHE A 50 5.15 -7.14 4.53
N ALA A 51 6.18 -6.51 5.11
CA ALA A 51 6.60 -5.16 4.78
C ALA A 51 6.94 -5.02 3.28
N ASN A 52 7.62 -6.01 2.69
CA ASN A 52 7.90 -6.02 1.25
C ASN A 52 6.61 -6.05 0.40
N LEU A 53 5.59 -6.80 0.82
CA LEU A 53 4.30 -6.84 0.13
C LEU A 53 3.57 -5.51 0.24
N VAL A 54 3.56 -4.89 1.41
CA VAL A 54 2.94 -3.58 1.64
C VAL A 54 3.66 -2.48 0.88
N GLN A 55 5.00 -2.46 0.88
CA GLN A 55 5.78 -1.52 0.09
C GLN A 55 5.49 -1.65 -1.41
N LYS A 56 5.38 -2.89 -1.91
CA LYS A 56 5.04 -3.13 -3.32
C LYS A 56 3.64 -2.61 -3.65
N GLU A 57 2.69 -2.76 -2.74
CA GLU A 57 1.32 -2.25 -2.91
C GLU A 57 1.28 -0.71 -2.91
N LEU A 58 2.01 -0.06 -2.02
CA LEU A 58 2.15 1.41 -2.00
C LEU A 58 2.73 1.95 -3.32
N THR A 59 3.81 1.33 -3.82
CA THR A 59 4.39 1.71 -5.11
C THR A 59 3.41 1.52 -6.26
N ARG A 60 2.64 0.41 -6.27
CA ARG A 60 1.61 0.17 -7.28
C ARG A 60 0.52 1.24 -7.26
N ASN A 61 0.08 1.66 -6.07
CA ASN A 61 -0.94 2.69 -5.92
C ASN A 61 -0.45 4.04 -6.44
N GLU A 62 0.80 4.41 -6.14
CA GLU A 62 1.43 5.62 -6.66
C GLU A 62 1.53 5.60 -8.20
N GLU A 63 1.99 4.49 -8.78
CA GLU A 63 2.07 4.33 -10.24
C GLU A 63 0.70 4.47 -10.92
N GLN A 64 -0.34 3.86 -10.33
CA GLN A 64 -1.71 3.97 -10.84
C GLN A 64 -2.24 5.41 -10.74
N ALA A 65 -1.99 6.09 -9.62
CA ALA A 65 -2.37 7.49 -9.44
C ALA A 65 -1.67 8.38 -10.48
N ALA A 66 -0.36 8.23 -10.66
CA ALA A 66 0.42 8.96 -11.66
C ALA A 66 -0.10 8.72 -13.09
N LYS A 67 -0.40 7.46 -13.43
CA LYS A 67 -0.96 7.09 -14.75
C LYS A 67 -2.34 7.73 -14.97
N LYS A 68 -3.20 7.73 -13.96
CA LYS A 68 -4.54 8.33 -14.05
C LYS A 68 -4.46 9.84 -14.24
N THR A 69 -3.56 10.51 -13.52
CA THR A 69 -3.30 11.95 -13.68
C THR A 69 -2.82 12.28 -15.09
N ARG A 70 -1.86 11.52 -15.64
CA ARG A 70 -1.40 11.72 -17.03
C ARG A 70 -2.53 11.58 -18.04
N LEU A 71 -3.31 10.49 -17.95
CA LEU A 71 -4.45 10.26 -18.84
C LEU A 71 -5.49 11.39 -18.77
N TYR A 72 -5.72 11.95 -17.58
CA TYR A 72 -6.65 13.06 -17.41
C TYR A 72 -6.11 14.35 -18.03
N LEU A 73 -4.82 14.64 -17.85
CA LEU A 73 -4.16 15.79 -18.47
C LEU A 73 -4.17 15.69 -20.00
N ASP A 74 -3.88 14.52 -20.56
CA ASP A 74 -3.92 14.29 -22.01
C ASP A 74 -5.31 14.59 -22.59
N LYS A 75 -6.39 14.14 -21.91
CA LYS A 75 -7.77 14.44 -22.32
C LYS A 75 -8.08 15.94 -22.31
N ILE A 76 -7.59 16.68 -21.31
CA ILE A 76 -7.79 18.14 -21.25
C ILE A 76 -7.07 18.80 -22.42
N ILE A 77 -5.81 18.43 -22.67
CA ILE A 77 -5.01 18.99 -23.76
C ILE A 77 -5.67 18.71 -25.12
N ASP A 78 -6.12 17.48 -25.35
CA ASP A 78 -6.81 17.10 -26.59
C ASP A 78 -8.14 17.83 -26.77
N SER A 79 -8.83 18.19 -25.67
CA SER A 79 -10.09 18.94 -25.72
C SER A 79 -9.91 20.44 -25.99
N ILE A 80 -8.68 20.97 -25.92
CA ILE A 80 -8.34 22.37 -26.16
C ILE A 80 -7.86 22.61 -27.61
N LYS A 81 -7.51 21.54 -28.34
CA LYS A 81 -7.17 21.58 -29.78
C LYS A 81 -8.41 21.64 -30.66
#